data_AF-G8X7M1-F1
#
_entry.id   AF-G8X7M1-F1
#
_cell.length_a   1.000
_cell.length_b   1.000
_cell.length_c   1.000
_cell.angle_alpha   90.00
_cell.angle_beta   90.00
_cell.angle_gamma   90.00
#
_symmetry.space_group_name_H-M   'P 1'
#
loop_
_entity.id
_entity.type
_entity.pdbx_description
1 polymer ?
#
loop_
_entity_poly.entity_id
_entity_poly.type
_entity_poly.pdbx_seq_one_letter_code
_entity_poly.pdbx_strand_id
1 'polypeptide(L)'
;MKRFLLILSLFTITNTIGQSKTGLKIGYIDMEYILENTPDYKEASSQLEEKAQKWKQDIETKKNTINKLKETLKSESALLTRELIKEREEEIKFQENQLLDYQQKRFGSRGDLALQKEAILKPVQDQVFNAVQDLAEKKQYDYIFDKSSAQMTMLFSAKRFDISDLIVRVITRAEKREELSKKQQKALEAKEAKEDEVAENVNLAERKKILDEKKSRREQILETKRLETEKKRKDYEEKRKKQLEEQEAKKNGTTIDSGPSNSLSQKSTTNPQSVNFNKREDKKINQDSIRIVREAARQELIEKNKKNLEERKKALEEKKKKILEEKEAQRKAQEDKKSTN
;
A
#
# COMPACT_ATOMS: atom_id res chain seq x y z
N MET A 1 53.28 -1.36 -27.62
CA MET A 1 52.63 -2.15 -26.56
C MET A 1 52.22 -1.31 -25.35
N LYS A 2 53.14 -0.75 -24.55
CA LYS A 2 52.81 0.00 -23.31
C LYS A 2 51.94 1.26 -23.51
N ARG A 3 52.16 2.01 -24.60
CA ARG A 3 51.35 3.18 -24.97
C ARG A 3 49.94 2.83 -25.45
N PHE A 4 49.78 1.64 -26.04
CA PHE A 4 48.48 1.14 -26.50
C PHE A 4 47.62 0.65 -25.32
N LEU A 5 48.26 0.04 -24.31
CA LEU A 5 47.62 -0.34 -23.04
C LEU A 5 47.14 0.89 -22.23
N LEU A 6 47.88 1.99 -22.27
CA LEU A 6 47.47 3.25 -21.62
C LEU A 6 46.25 3.89 -22.31
N ILE A 7 46.20 3.89 -23.65
CA ILE A 7 45.06 4.42 -24.40
C ILE A 7 43.82 3.53 -24.22
N LEU A 8 44.00 2.21 -24.18
CA LEU A 8 42.90 1.27 -23.93
C LEU A 8 42.37 1.39 -22.49
N SER A 9 43.25 1.65 -21.51
CA SER A 9 42.84 1.93 -20.12
C SER A 9 42.12 3.27 -19.97
N LEU A 10 42.42 4.27 -20.81
CA LEU A 10 41.75 5.56 -20.76
C LEU A 10 40.37 5.52 -21.42
N PHE A 11 40.20 4.68 -22.45
CA PHE A 11 38.92 4.45 -23.13
C PHE A 11 37.91 3.64 -22.29
N THR A 12 38.38 2.79 -21.37
CA THR A 12 37.48 2.04 -20.46
C THR A 12 36.99 2.90 -19.28
N ILE A 13 37.76 3.91 -18.85
CA ILE A 13 37.39 4.82 -17.77
C ILE A 13 36.33 5.85 -18.21
N THR A 14 36.29 6.24 -19.49
CA THR A 14 35.27 7.16 -20.00
C THR A 14 33.90 6.48 -20.21
N ASN A 15 33.85 5.15 -20.30
CA ASN A 15 32.59 4.41 -20.47
C ASN A 15 31.83 4.15 -19.15
N THR A 16 32.46 4.31 -17.98
CA THR A 16 31.82 4.10 -16.67
C THR A 16 31.10 5.33 -16.10
N ILE A 17 31.28 6.52 -16.69
CA ILE A 17 30.68 7.78 -16.20
C ILE A 17 29.27 8.00 -16.79
N GLY A 18 28.89 7.28 -17.86
CA GLY A 18 27.62 7.50 -18.58
C GLY A 18 26.41 6.65 -18.17
N GLN A 19 26.47 5.88 -17.08
CA GLN A 19 25.39 4.95 -16.67
C GLN A 19 24.70 5.35 -15.36
N SER A 20 24.62 6.65 -15.03
CA SER A 20 23.58 7.11 -14.11
C SER A 20 22.24 7.04 -14.85
N LYS A 21 21.63 5.85 -14.88
CA LYS A 21 20.21 5.73 -15.22
C LYS A 21 19.47 6.50 -14.14
N THR A 22 19.11 7.75 -14.41
CA THR A 22 18.06 8.45 -13.68
C THR A 22 16.84 7.55 -13.79
N GLY A 23 16.59 6.75 -12.76
CA GLY A 23 15.49 5.80 -12.77
C GLY A 23 14.20 6.61 -12.89
N LEU A 24 13.31 6.18 -13.79
CA LEU A 24 11.97 6.78 -13.96
C LEU A 24 11.32 6.99 -12.59
N LYS A 25 11.05 8.25 -12.26
CA LYS A 25 10.35 8.64 -11.03
C LYS A 25 8.86 8.63 -11.30
N ILE A 26 8.23 7.56 -10.86
CA ILE A 26 6.79 7.36 -11.00
C ILE A 26 6.12 7.58 -9.64
N GLY A 27 5.09 8.41 -9.63
CA GLY A 27 4.19 8.60 -8.49
C GLY A 27 2.77 8.14 -8.83
N TYR A 28 1.94 7.99 -7.81
CA TYR A 28 0.49 7.88 -7.99
C TYR A 28 -0.26 8.71 -6.94
N ILE A 29 -1.46 9.13 -7.32
CA ILE A 29 -2.42 9.81 -6.46
C ILE A 29 -3.71 9.01 -6.38
N ASP A 30 -4.48 9.21 -5.32
CA ASP A 30 -5.84 8.75 -5.17
C ASP A 30 -6.74 9.99 -5.12
N MET A 31 -7.39 10.30 -6.25
CA MET A 31 -8.23 11.50 -6.37
C MET A 31 -9.39 11.47 -5.38
N GLU A 32 -10.04 10.32 -5.20
CA GLU A 32 -11.16 10.18 -4.26
C GLU A 32 -10.70 10.52 -2.83
N TYR A 33 -9.55 9.97 -2.41
CA TYR A 33 -8.96 10.32 -1.12
C TYR A 33 -8.66 11.81 -1.00
N ILE A 34 -8.12 12.45 -2.05
CA ILE A 34 -7.81 13.88 -2.00
C ILE A 34 -9.09 14.72 -1.85
N LEU A 35 -10.13 14.39 -2.61
CA LEU A 35 -11.43 15.06 -2.54
C LEU A 35 -12.04 14.94 -1.13
N GLU A 36 -12.08 13.73 -0.55
CA GLU A 36 -12.63 13.50 0.79
C GLU A 36 -11.89 14.26 1.91
N ASN A 37 -10.59 14.53 1.72
CA ASN A 37 -9.77 15.25 2.69
C ASN A 37 -9.66 16.76 2.41
N THR A 38 -10.28 17.25 1.34
CA THR A 38 -10.33 18.69 1.03
C THR A 38 -11.54 19.33 1.73
N PRO A 39 -11.34 20.29 2.65
CA PRO A 39 -12.43 20.89 3.42
C PRO A 39 -13.55 21.48 2.56
N ASP A 40 -13.19 22.22 1.52
CA ASP A 40 -14.12 22.90 0.61
C ASP A 40 -15.04 21.92 -0.11
N TYR A 41 -14.47 20.83 -0.65
CA TYR A 41 -15.24 19.76 -1.29
C TYR A 41 -16.20 19.11 -0.29
N LYS A 42 -15.72 18.83 0.92
CA LYS A 42 -16.52 18.17 1.95
C LYS A 42 -17.72 19.02 2.37
N GLU A 43 -17.51 20.33 2.58
CA GLU A 43 -18.59 21.24 2.93
C GLU A 43 -19.61 21.36 1.78
N ALA A 44 -19.15 21.61 0.56
CA ALA A 44 -20.01 21.75 -0.60
C ALA A 44 -20.79 20.46 -0.91
N SER A 45 -20.13 19.31 -0.78
CA SER A 45 -20.76 17.98 -0.91
C SER A 45 -21.83 17.75 0.15
N SER A 46 -21.56 18.10 1.41
CA SER A 46 -22.54 18.00 2.49
C SER A 46 -23.76 18.90 2.25
N GLN A 47 -23.56 20.13 1.77
CA GLN A 47 -24.65 21.04 1.43
C GLN A 47 -25.47 20.52 0.23
N LEU A 48 -24.81 19.92 -0.76
CA LEU A 48 -25.48 19.30 -1.90
C LEU A 48 -26.31 18.09 -1.48
N GLU A 49 -25.80 17.26 -0.57
CA GLU A 49 -26.51 16.11 -0.04
C GLU A 49 -27.76 16.53 0.76
N GLU A 50 -27.67 17.58 1.56
CA GLU A 50 -28.84 18.15 2.25
C GLU A 50 -29.92 18.63 1.26
N LYS A 51 -29.51 19.32 0.18
CA LYS A 51 -30.45 19.74 -0.89
C LYS A 51 -31.07 18.53 -1.59
N ALA A 52 -30.28 17.50 -1.88
CA ALA A 52 -30.76 16.28 -2.49
C ALA A 52 -31.78 15.57 -1.60
N GLN A 53 -31.55 15.56 -0.28
CA GLN A 53 -32.49 15.01 0.68
C GLN A 53 -33.81 15.79 0.73
N LYS A 54 -33.75 17.13 0.71
CA LYS A 54 -34.95 17.99 0.62
C LYS A 54 -35.75 17.70 -0.64
N TRP A 55 -35.09 17.60 -1.81
CA TRP A 55 -35.79 17.26 -3.05
C TRP A 55 -36.43 15.86 -3.02
N LYS A 56 -35.78 14.88 -2.39
CA LYS A 56 -36.37 13.55 -2.18
C LYS A 56 -37.63 13.62 -1.32
N GLN A 57 -37.60 14.40 -0.23
CA GLN A 57 -38.76 14.64 0.63
C GLN A 57 -39.91 15.33 -0.13
N ASP A 58 -39.60 16.33 -0.96
CA ASP A 58 -40.61 17.01 -1.78
C ASP A 58 -41.27 16.04 -2.77
N ILE A 59 -40.46 15.20 -3.41
CA ILE A 59 -40.94 14.15 -4.33
C ILE A 59 -41.86 13.18 -3.60
N GLU A 60 -41.47 12.72 -2.42
CA GLU A 60 -42.27 11.78 -1.62
C GLU A 60 -43.59 12.42 -1.18
N THR A 61 -43.55 13.68 -0.74
CA THR A 61 -44.74 14.42 -0.34
C THR A 61 -45.71 14.58 -1.51
N LYS A 62 -45.23 15.01 -2.68
CA LYS A 62 -46.04 15.13 -3.90
C LYS A 62 -46.61 13.78 -4.35
N LYS A 63 -45.80 12.72 -4.29
CA LYS A 63 -46.23 11.35 -4.61
C LYS A 63 -47.36 10.90 -3.69
N ASN A 64 -47.25 11.16 -2.39
CA ASN A 64 -48.28 10.83 -1.41
C ASN A 64 -49.56 11.63 -1.64
N THR A 65 -49.48 12.91 -1.99
CA THR A 65 -50.65 13.72 -2.38
C THR A 65 -51.34 13.16 -3.60
N ILE A 66 -50.60 12.82 -4.66
CA ILE A 66 -51.15 12.21 -5.88
C ILE A 66 -51.82 10.87 -5.56
N ASN A 67 -51.21 10.03 -4.73
CA ASN A 67 -51.80 8.75 -4.32
C ASN A 67 -53.11 8.95 -3.56
N LYS A 68 -53.16 9.92 -2.63
CA LYS A 68 -54.40 10.28 -1.93
C LYS A 68 -55.49 10.73 -2.89
N LEU A 69 -55.17 11.62 -3.85
CA LEU A 69 -56.13 12.08 -4.85
C LEU A 69 -56.68 10.92 -5.69
N LYS A 70 -55.82 9.96 -6.07
CA LYS A 70 -56.24 8.74 -6.77
C LYS A 70 -57.15 7.86 -5.92
N GLU A 71 -56.84 7.69 -4.64
CA GLU A 71 -57.67 6.92 -3.71
C GLU A 71 -59.03 7.58 -3.49
N THR A 72 -59.05 8.89 -3.26
CA THR A 72 -60.27 9.69 -3.13
C THR A 72 -61.12 9.60 -4.40
N LEU A 73 -60.52 9.73 -5.58
CA LEU A 73 -61.24 9.58 -6.84
C LEU A 73 -61.85 8.19 -6.97
N LYS A 74 -61.14 7.12 -6.58
CA LYS A 74 -61.66 5.75 -6.61
C LYS A 74 -62.81 5.52 -5.62
N SER A 75 -62.76 6.12 -4.43
CA SER A 75 -63.84 5.98 -3.44
C SER A 75 -65.06 6.82 -3.80
N GLU A 76 -64.86 8.01 -4.36
CA GLU A 76 -65.93 8.95 -4.70
C GLU A 76 -66.50 8.75 -6.11
N SER A 77 -65.83 8.00 -7.00
CA SER A 77 -66.23 7.88 -8.41
C SER A 77 -67.65 7.37 -8.63
N ALA A 78 -68.20 6.60 -7.68
CA ALA A 78 -69.59 6.12 -7.75
C ALA A 78 -70.63 7.24 -7.52
N LEU A 79 -70.22 8.36 -6.90
CA LEU A 79 -71.06 9.50 -6.55
C LEU A 79 -70.86 10.69 -7.50
N LEU A 80 -69.89 10.62 -8.41
CA LEU A 80 -69.49 11.71 -9.30
C LEU A 80 -70.09 11.56 -10.70
N THR A 81 -70.29 12.69 -11.40
CA THR A 81 -70.65 12.69 -12.82
C THR A 81 -69.44 12.32 -13.67
N ARG A 82 -69.68 11.80 -14.89
CA ARG A 82 -68.59 11.41 -15.81
C ARG A 82 -67.65 12.56 -16.17
N GLU A 83 -68.19 13.78 -16.28
CA GLU A 83 -67.38 14.99 -16.53
C GLU A 83 -66.46 15.33 -15.36
N LEU A 84 -66.96 15.27 -14.12
CA LEU A 84 -66.16 15.57 -12.94
C LEU A 84 -65.05 14.52 -12.70
N ILE A 85 -65.33 13.25 -13.02
CA ILE A 85 -64.32 12.17 -12.99
C ILE A 85 -63.21 12.49 -13.98
N LYS A 86 -63.57 12.84 -15.23
CA LYS A 86 -62.59 13.15 -16.27
C LYS A 86 -61.71 14.34 -15.90
N GLU A 87 -62.29 15.41 -15.36
CA GLU A 87 -61.55 16.58 -14.87
C GLU A 87 -60.55 16.20 -13.76
N ARG A 88 -60.98 15.41 -12.77
CA ARG A 88 -60.11 14.92 -11.68
C ARG A 88 -58.99 14.02 -12.20
N GLU A 89 -59.27 13.16 -13.18
CA GLU A 89 -58.25 12.32 -13.82
C GLU A 89 -57.21 13.14 -14.58
N GLU A 90 -57.64 14.19 -15.29
CA GLU A 90 -56.75 15.12 -15.99
C GLU A 90 -55.86 15.89 -15.01
N GLU A 91 -56.41 16.36 -13.89
CA GLU A 91 -55.65 17.01 -12.82
C GLU A 91 -54.62 16.04 -12.20
N ILE A 92 -55.01 14.80 -11.89
CA ILE A 92 -54.08 13.79 -11.37
C ILE A 92 -52.95 13.53 -12.37
N LYS A 93 -53.27 13.32 -13.65
CA LYS A 93 -52.27 13.12 -14.71
C LYS A 93 -51.34 14.32 -14.86
N PHE A 94 -51.87 15.53 -14.74
CA PHE A 94 -51.07 16.75 -14.77
C PHE A 94 -50.07 16.78 -13.60
N GLN A 95 -50.53 16.48 -12.38
CA GLN A 95 -49.64 16.40 -11.21
C GLN A 95 -48.60 15.27 -11.32
N GLU A 96 -48.96 14.13 -11.91
CA GLU A 96 -48.02 13.04 -12.21
C GLU A 96 -46.93 13.47 -13.18
N ASN A 97 -47.30 14.14 -14.27
CA ASN A 97 -46.34 14.67 -15.24
C ASN A 97 -45.43 15.70 -14.60
N GLN A 98 -45.99 16.62 -13.80
CA GLN A 98 -45.18 17.58 -13.04
C GLN A 98 -44.20 16.90 -12.08
N LEU A 99 -44.61 15.82 -11.42
CA LEU A 99 -43.72 15.06 -10.54
C LEU A 99 -42.59 14.40 -11.33
N LEU A 100 -42.88 13.80 -12.48
CA LEU A 100 -41.87 13.21 -13.37
C LEU A 100 -40.90 14.26 -13.89
N ASP A 101 -41.39 15.41 -14.34
CA ASP A 101 -40.56 16.53 -14.79
C ASP A 101 -39.68 17.05 -13.66
N TYR A 102 -40.24 17.17 -12.46
CA TYR A 102 -39.47 17.56 -11.28
C TYR A 102 -38.36 16.54 -10.94
N GLN A 103 -38.68 15.25 -10.97
CA GLN A 103 -37.70 14.18 -10.76
C GLN A 103 -36.59 14.23 -11.82
N GLN A 104 -36.95 14.34 -13.09
CA GLN A 104 -35.99 14.40 -14.19
C GLN A 104 -35.11 15.67 -14.11
N LYS A 105 -35.71 16.81 -13.76
CA LYS A 105 -34.99 18.07 -13.58
C LYS A 105 -33.99 18.01 -12.42
N ARG A 106 -34.33 17.36 -11.31
CA ARG A 106 -33.44 17.27 -10.13
C ARG A 106 -32.42 16.14 -10.24
N PHE A 107 -32.87 14.94 -10.60
CA PHE A 107 -32.11 13.68 -10.53
C PHE A 107 -31.83 13.02 -11.88
N GLY A 108 -32.25 13.62 -13.00
CA GLY A 108 -31.91 13.11 -14.33
C GLY A 108 -30.40 13.17 -14.60
N SER A 109 -29.95 12.53 -15.68
CA SER A 109 -28.53 12.44 -16.05
C SER A 109 -27.85 13.81 -16.26
N ARG A 110 -28.64 14.84 -16.62
CA ARG A 110 -28.22 16.26 -16.69
C ARG A 110 -29.06 17.13 -15.75
N GLY A 111 -29.60 16.54 -14.69
CA GLY A 111 -30.38 17.26 -13.70
C GLY A 111 -29.51 18.14 -12.81
N ASP A 112 -30.16 18.96 -12.00
CA ASP A 112 -29.51 19.93 -11.11
C ASP A 112 -28.49 19.26 -10.18
N LEU A 113 -28.76 18.05 -9.68
CA LEU A 113 -27.83 17.31 -8.83
C LEU A 113 -26.52 16.97 -9.54
N ALA A 114 -26.62 16.49 -10.78
CA ALA A 114 -25.45 16.11 -11.58
C ALA A 114 -24.62 17.34 -11.96
N LEU A 115 -25.30 18.42 -12.38
CA LEU A 115 -24.65 19.70 -12.71
C LEU A 115 -23.97 20.33 -11.50
N GLN A 116 -24.61 20.35 -10.34
CA GLN A 116 -24.00 20.87 -9.11
C GLN A 116 -22.83 20.01 -8.64
N LYS A 117 -22.95 18.68 -8.74
CA LYS A 117 -21.85 17.77 -8.44
C LYS A 117 -20.64 18.05 -9.33
N GLU A 118 -20.85 18.23 -10.63
CA GLU A 118 -19.78 18.60 -11.56
C GLU A 118 -19.20 19.97 -11.23
N ALA A 119 -20.04 20.97 -10.96
CA ALA A 119 -19.60 22.33 -10.63
C ALA A 119 -18.75 22.41 -9.36
N ILE A 120 -19.00 21.54 -8.36
CA ILE A 120 -18.18 21.45 -7.14
C ILE A 120 -16.91 20.64 -7.41
N LEU A 121 -17.00 19.58 -8.21
CA LEU A 121 -15.88 18.68 -8.48
C LEU A 121 -14.79 19.34 -9.35
N LYS A 122 -15.19 20.07 -10.39
CA LYS A 122 -14.28 20.71 -11.36
C LYS A 122 -13.21 21.62 -10.72
N PRO A 123 -13.55 22.62 -9.89
CA PRO A 123 -12.55 23.52 -9.32
C PRO A 123 -11.52 22.78 -8.45
N VAL A 124 -11.97 21.77 -7.69
CA VAL A 124 -11.07 20.97 -6.86
C VAL A 124 -10.17 20.09 -7.73
N GLN A 125 -10.69 19.51 -8.82
CA GLN A 125 -9.84 18.80 -9.79
C GLN A 125 -8.77 19.70 -10.40
N ASP A 126 -9.11 20.94 -10.74
CA ASP A 126 -8.17 21.92 -11.29
C ASP A 126 -7.09 22.32 -10.26
N GLN A 127 -7.48 22.51 -8.99
CA GLN A 127 -6.54 22.74 -7.90
C GLN A 127 -5.58 21.55 -7.69
N VAL A 128 -6.11 20.33 -7.71
CA VAL A 128 -5.31 19.10 -7.61
C VAL A 128 -4.34 19.01 -8.78
N PHE A 129 -4.81 19.28 -10.00
CA PHE A 129 -3.97 19.23 -11.19
C PHE A 129 -2.78 20.20 -11.10
N ASN A 130 -3.04 21.44 -10.69
CA ASN A 130 -1.99 22.44 -10.49
C ASN A 130 -1.01 22.03 -9.38
N ALA A 131 -1.51 21.53 -8.24
CA ALA A 131 -0.66 21.04 -7.16
C ALA A 131 0.21 19.85 -7.57
N VAL A 132 -0.34 18.95 -8.39
CA VAL A 132 0.37 17.81 -8.97
C VAL A 132 1.47 18.27 -9.91
N GLN A 133 1.20 19.25 -10.78
CA GLN A 133 2.20 19.81 -11.69
C GLN A 133 3.36 20.45 -10.93
N ASP A 134 3.07 21.30 -9.94
CA ASP A 134 4.08 21.94 -9.09
C ASP A 134 4.95 20.91 -8.35
N LEU A 135 4.33 19.85 -7.82
CA LEU A 135 5.05 18.80 -7.11
C LEU A 135 5.87 17.94 -8.08
N ALA A 136 5.35 17.67 -9.28
CA ALA A 136 6.04 16.93 -10.32
C ALA A 136 7.34 17.64 -10.70
N GLU A 137 7.30 18.96 -10.92
CA GLU A 137 8.48 19.76 -11.26
C GLU A 137 9.47 19.81 -10.08
N LYS A 138 9.01 20.11 -8.86
CA LYS A 138 9.87 20.22 -7.67
C LYS A 138 10.59 18.94 -7.31
N LYS A 139 9.92 17.78 -7.41
CA LYS A 139 10.49 16.47 -7.06
C LYS A 139 11.00 15.68 -8.28
N GLN A 140 10.88 16.27 -9.47
CA GLN A 140 11.25 15.69 -10.76
C GLN A 140 10.56 14.35 -11.01
N TYR A 141 9.24 14.27 -10.85
CA TYR A 141 8.47 13.10 -11.27
C TYR A 141 8.30 13.11 -12.78
N ASP A 142 8.55 11.98 -13.42
CA ASP A 142 8.36 11.81 -14.87
C ASP A 142 6.91 11.43 -15.19
N TYR A 143 6.26 10.67 -14.30
CA TYR A 143 4.88 10.23 -14.45
C TYR A 143 4.15 10.24 -13.11
N ILE A 144 2.91 10.71 -13.12
CA ILE A 144 1.99 10.61 -11.98
C ILE A 144 0.69 9.99 -12.50
N PHE A 145 0.28 8.90 -11.86
CA PHE A 145 -0.93 8.17 -12.22
C PHE A 145 -2.03 8.41 -11.19
N ASP A 146 -3.26 8.61 -11.65
CA ASP A 146 -4.42 8.58 -10.77
C ASP A 146 -4.93 7.14 -10.63
N LYS A 147 -5.00 6.66 -9.38
CA LYS A 147 -5.52 5.34 -9.02
C LYS A 147 -7.04 5.29 -9.10
N SER A 148 -7.73 6.42 -8.95
CA SER A 148 -9.19 6.52 -8.99
C SER A 148 -9.73 6.53 -10.42
N SER A 149 -8.85 6.70 -11.41
CA SER A 149 -9.21 6.67 -12.83
C SER A 149 -9.65 5.27 -13.28
N ALA A 150 -10.87 5.17 -13.81
CA ALA A 150 -11.49 3.92 -14.25
C ALA A 150 -10.72 3.20 -15.39
N GLN A 151 -9.79 3.88 -16.05
CA GLN A 151 -9.07 3.39 -17.22
C GLN A 151 -7.80 2.59 -16.87
N MET A 152 -7.25 2.72 -15.64
CA MET A 152 -6.03 2.03 -15.23
C MET A 152 -6.20 1.37 -13.87
N THR A 153 -6.50 0.07 -13.87
CA THR A 153 -6.58 -0.71 -12.63
C THR A 153 -5.18 -1.06 -12.11
N MET A 154 -4.76 -0.39 -11.04
CA MET A 154 -3.51 -0.67 -10.35
C MET A 154 -3.66 -1.88 -9.41
N LEU A 155 -3.06 -3.02 -9.75
CA LEU A 155 -3.14 -4.24 -8.93
C LEU A 155 -2.32 -4.14 -7.62
N PHE A 156 -1.17 -3.50 -7.68
CA PHE A 156 -0.29 -3.32 -6.54
C PHE A 156 0.65 -2.13 -6.77
N SER A 157 0.77 -1.28 -5.76
CA SER A 157 1.81 -0.26 -5.67
C SER A 157 2.40 -0.23 -4.28
N ALA A 158 3.69 0.10 -4.21
CA ALA A 158 4.32 0.35 -2.93
C ALA A 158 3.90 1.75 -2.45
N LYS A 159 3.43 1.86 -1.20
CA LYS A 159 3.00 3.12 -0.56
C LYS A 159 4.01 4.28 -0.70
N ARG A 160 5.30 3.98 -0.85
CA ARG A 160 6.35 4.99 -1.09
C ARG A 160 6.18 5.82 -2.39
N PHE A 161 5.36 5.35 -3.32
CA PHE A 161 5.06 6.06 -4.57
C PHE A 161 3.74 6.83 -4.47
N ASP A 162 3.01 6.69 -3.35
CA ASP A 162 1.83 7.47 -3.04
C ASP A 162 2.25 8.90 -2.69
N ILE A 163 1.71 9.87 -3.43
CA ILE A 163 1.92 11.29 -3.16
C ILE A 163 0.62 11.99 -2.75
N SER A 164 -0.48 11.24 -2.54
CA SER A 164 -1.80 11.80 -2.23
C SER A 164 -1.77 12.68 -0.97
N ASP A 165 -1.13 12.19 0.11
CA ASP A 165 -0.97 12.94 1.37
C ASP A 165 -0.21 14.26 1.17
N LEU A 166 0.76 14.28 0.25
CA LEU A 166 1.52 15.49 -0.07
C LEU A 166 0.66 16.49 -0.83
N ILE A 167 -0.15 16.02 -1.78
CA ILE A 167 -1.06 16.86 -2.56
C ILE A 167 -2.15 17.47 -1.67
N VAL A 168 -2.81 16.66 -0.83
CA VAL A 168 -3.79 17.16 0.16
C VAL A 168 -3.17 18.28 0.98
N ARG A 169 -1.96 18.07 1.50
CA ARG A 169 -1.24 19.07 2.28
C ARG A 169 -0.97 20.34 1.47
N VAL A 170 -0.54 20.24 0.22
CA VAL A 170 -0.28 21.40 -0.64
C VAL A 170 -1.55 22.21 -0.85
N ILE A 171 -2.68 21.55 -1.15
CA ILE A 171 -3.98 22.18 -1.37
C ILE A 171 -4.48 22.84 -0.08
N THR A 172 -4.49 22.11 1.04
CA THR A 172 -4.94 22.65 2.35
C THR A 172 -4.10 23.86 2.77
N ARG A 173 -2.81 23.87 2.44
CA ARG A 173 -1.92 25.00 2.72
C ARG A 173 -2.16 26.17 1.77
N ALA A 174 -2.43 25.91 0.49
CA ALA A 174 -2.80 26.95 -0.45
C ALA A 174 -4.09 27.67 -0.01
N GLU A 175 -5.12 26.91 0.36
CA GLU A 175 -6.38 27.43 0.91
C GLU A 175 -6.14 28.29 2.16
N LYS A 176 -5.41 27.77 3.16
CA LYS A 176 -5.07 28.53 4.37
C LYS A 176 -4.23 29.78 4.09
N ARG A 177 -3.39 29.75 3.04
CA ARG A 177 -2.60 30.92 2.64
C ARG A 177 -3.49 31.98 2.01
N GLU A 178 -4.48 31.60 1.21
CA GLU A 178 -5.45 32.55 0.65
C GLU A 178 -6.32 33.21 1.73
N GLU A 179 -6.65 32.50 2.81
CA GLU A 179 -7.42 33.04 3.94
C GLU A 179 -6.62 33.98 4.88
N LEU A 180 -5.27 33.96 4.82
CA LEU A 180 -4.40 34.66 5.77
C LEU A 180 -3.74 35.92 5.20
N SER A 181 -3.57 36.96 6.03
CA SER A 181 -2.87 38.20 5.67
C SER A 181 -1.38 37.95 5.36
N LYS A 182 -0.78 38.74 4.45
CA LYS A 182 0.63 38.63 3.98
C LYS A 182 1.70 38.46 5.08
N LYS A 183 1.44 38.96 6.30
CA LYS A 183 2.34 38.85 7.45
C LYS A 183 2.21 37.51 8.19
N GLN A 184 1.03 36.89 8.17
CA GLN A 184 0.74 35.56 8.71
C GLN A 184 1.20 34.46 7.74
N GLN A 185 1.08 34.69 6.42
CA GLN A 185 1.57 33.78 5.38
C GLN A 185 3.06 33.46 5.53
N LYS A 186 3.92 34.47 5.76
CA LYS A 186 5.38 34.25 5.96
C LYS A 186 5.71 33.47 7.23
N ALA A 187 4.94 33.64 8.30
CA ALA A 187 5.14 32.91 9.55
C ALA A 187 4.68 31.44 9.43
N LEU A 188 3.59 31.21 8.70
CA LEU A 188 3.10 29.86 8.38
C LEU A 188 4.08 29.12 7.47
N GLU A 189 4.57 29.77 6.42
CA GLU A 189 5.52 29.19 5.46
C GLU A 189 6.85 28.80 6.13
N ALA A 190 7.38 29.65 7.03
CA ALA A 190 8.58 29.33 7.79
C ALA A 190 8.39 28.18 8.79
N LYS A 191 7.17 27.97 9.28
CA LYS A 191 6.82 26.86 10.18
C LYS A 191 6.59 25.56 9.39
N GLU A 192 5.93 25.66 8.24
CA GLU A 192 5.65 24.55 7.33
C GLU A 192 6.91 24.02 6.64
N ALA A 193 7.83 24.89 6.24
CA ALA A 193 9.13 24.48 5.69
C ALA A 193 9.92 23.62 6.69
N LYS A 194 9.88 23.99 7.97
CA LYS A 194 10.49 23.20 9.05
C LYS A 194 9.79 21.87 9.27
N GLU A 195 8.45 21.82 9.17
CA GLU A 195 7.70 20.57 9.28
C GLU A 195 7.94 19.63 8.10
N ASP A 196 8.09 20.15 6.88
CA ASP A 196 8.40 19.34 5.70
C ASP A 196 9.83 18.78 5.74
N GLU A 197 10.80 19.58 6.19
CA GLU A 197 12.16 19.08 6.45
C GLU A 197 12.15 17.94 7.47
N VAL A 198 11.34 18.04 8.53
CA VAL A 198 11.19 16.97 9.53
C VAL A 198 10.49 15.74 8.93
N ALA A 199 9.42 15.92 8.14
CA ALA A 199 8.67 14.81 7.54
C ALA A 199 9.49 14.05 6.46
N GLU A 200 10.32 14.75 5.69
CA GLU A 200 11.21 14.14 4.70
C GLU A 200 12.35 13.37 5.38
N ASN A 201 12.91 13.92 6.48
CA ASN A 201 13.92 13.24 7.29
C ASN A 201 13.39 11.98 8.02
N VAL A 202 12.14 11.99 8.50
CA VAL A 202 11.52 10.82 9.14
C VAL A 202 11.32 9.68 8.14
N ASN A 203 10.87 9.97 6.92
CA ASN A 203 10.74 8.97 5.84
C ASN A 203 12.11 8.40 5.40
N LEU A 204 13.15 9.25 5.36
CA LEU A 204 14.52 8.81 5.07
C LEU A 204 15.10 7.96 6.22
N ALA A 205 14.80 8.30 7.48
CA ALA A 205 15.23 7.55 8.65
C ALA A 205 14.57 6.17 8.75
N GLU A 206 13.28 6.06 8.45
CA GLU A 206 12.58 4.77 8.34
C GLU A 206 13.16 3.92 7.20
N ARG A 207 13.45 4.52 6.04
CA ARG A 207 14.10 3.84 4.92
C ARG A 207 15.51 3.35 5.26
N LYS A 208 16.30 4.15 5.99
CA LYS A 208 17.64 3.76 6.48
C LYS A 208 17.56 2.59 7.47
N LYS A 209 16.66 2.65 8.45
CA LYS A 209 16.43 1.54 9.40
C LYS A 209 16.04 0.25 8.70
N ILE A 210 15.15 0.31 7.70
CA ILE A 210 14.75 -0.88 6.91
C ILE A 210 15.93 -1.45 6.11
N LEU A 211 16.81 -0.58 5.57
CA LEU A 211 18.00 -1.02 4.84
C LEU A 211 19.06 -1.62 5.76
N ASP A 212 19.28 -1.01 6.91
CA ASP A 212 20.26 -1.48 7.89
C ASP A 212 19.81 -2.80 8.54
N GLU A 213 18.51 -2.97 8.82
CA GLU A 213 17.95 -4.24 9.27
C GLU A 213 18.08 -5.33 8.19
N LYS A 214 17.96 -4.98 6.90
CA LYS A 214 18.19 -5.93 5.80
C LYS A 214 19.67 -6.31 5.66
N LYS A 215 20.59 -5.36 5.86
CA LYS A 215 22.03 -5.62 5.82
C LYS A 215 22.47 -6.51 6.98
N SER A 216 22.04 -6.19 8.21
CA SER A 216 22.37 -6.99 9.39
C SER A 216 21.81 -8.41 9.30
N ARG A 217 20.58 -8.60 8.81
CA ARG A 217 20.05 -9.95 8.53
C ARG A 217 20.87 -10.71 7.49
N ARG A 218 21.36 -10.04 6.44
CA ARG A 218 22.20 -10.67 5.42
C ARG A 218 23.56 -11.09 5.98
N GLU A 219 24.15 -10.27 6.84
CA GLU A 219 25.42 -10.56 7.52
C GLU A 219 25.28 -11.73 8.49
N GLN A 220 24.23 -11.75 9.31
CA GLN A 220 23.91 -12.88 10.18
C GLN A 220 23.76 -14.19 9.40
N ILE A 221 23.09 -14.17 8.24
CA ILE A 221 22.93 -15.35 7.38
C ILE A 221 24.27 -15.80 6.76
N LEU A 222 25.17 -14.86 6.45
CA LEU A 222 26.50 -15.19 5.91
C LEU A 222 27.40 -15.78 6.99
N GLU A 223 27.30 -15.27 8.21
CA GLU A 223 28.07 -15.73 9.36
C GLU A 223 27.60 -17.10 9.84
N THR A 224 26.30 -17.35 9.91
CA THR A 224 25.77 -18.69 10.19
C THR A 224 26.22 -19.70 9.14
N LYS A 225 26.18 -19.34 7.84
CA LYS A 225 26.71 -20.19 6.77
C LYS A 225 28.20 -20.45 6.90
N ARG A 226 29.02 -19.44 7.27
CA ARG A 226 30.46 -19.64 7.51
C ARG A 226 30.71 -20.60 8.66
N LEU A 227 30.04 -20.40 9.79
CA LEU A 227 30.15 -21.27 10.96
C LEU A 227 29.70 -22.70 10.66
N GLU A 228 28.62 -22.87 9.88
CA GLU A 228 28.18 -24.18 9.40
C GLU A 228 29.21 -24.85 8.48
N THR A 229 29.83 -24.10 7.56
CA THR A 229 30.87 -24.64 6.68
C THR A 229 32.14 -25.03 7.44
N GLU A 230 32.54 -24.26 8.45
CA GLU A 230 33.69 -24.58 9.30
C GLU A 230 33.43 -25.80 10.17
N LYS A 231 32.23 -25.93 10.74
CA LYS A 231 31.81 -27.14 11.48
C LYS A 231 31.86 -28.36 10.58
N LYS A 232 31.27 -28.29 9.37
CA LYS A 232 31.35 -29.39 8.39
C LYS A 232 32.77 -29.75 8.00
N ARG A 233 33.67 -28.76 7.90
CA ARG A 233 35.09 -28.99 7.61
C ARG A 233 35.79 -29.74 8.74
N LYS A 234 35.57 -29.31 9.99
CA LYS A 234 36.11 -29.97 11.19
C LYS A 234 35.56 -31.38 11.36
N ASP A 235 34.26 -31.57 11.17
CA ASP A 235 33.63 -32.90 11.22
C ASP A 235 34.19 -33.84 10.15
N TYR A 236 34.51 -33.32 8.95
CA TYR A 236 35.16 -34.09 7.89
C TYR A 236 36.61 -34.45 8.21
N GLU A 237 37.38 -33.49 8.74
CA GLU A 237 38.76 -33.72 9.20
C GLU A 237 38.81 -34.77 10.31
N GLU A 238 37.89 -34.73 11.27
CA GLU A 238 37.78 -35.70 12.36
C GLU A 238 37.38 -37.09 11.85
N LYS A 239 36.39 -37.19 10.95
CA LYS A 239 36.02 -38.46 10.31
C LYS A 239 37.19 -39.07 9.52
N ARG A 240 37.94 -38.25 8.79
CA ARG A 240 39.12 -38.70 8.04
C ARG A 240 40.21 -39.23 8.97
N LYS A 241 40.43 -38.55 10.11
CA LYS A 241 41.39 -39.00 11.12
C LYS A 241 41.00 -40.35 11.73
N LYS A 242 39.72 -40.52 12.10
CA LYS A 242 39.19 -41.80 12.61
C LYS A 242 39.32 -42.94 11.60
N GLN A 243 39.08 -42.67 10.32
CA GLN A 243 39.28 -43.67 9.25
C GLN A 243 40.74 -44.09 9.07
N LEU A 244 41.68 -43.15 9.22
CA LEU A 244 43.11 -43.47 9.17
C LEU A 244 43.55 -44.29 10.39
N GLU A 245 43.10 -43.92 11.59
CA GLU A 245 43.35 -44.68 12.83
C GLU A 245 42.74 -46.10 12.77
N GLU A 246 41.54 -46.26 12.21
CA GLU A 246 40.90 -47.57 12.00
C GLU A 246 41.65 -48.42 10.95
N GLN A 247 42.19 -47.79 9.90
CA GLN A 247 43.03 -48.47 8.91
C GLN A 247 44.38 -48.91 9.49
N GLU A 248 44.96 -48.12 10.40
CA GLU A 248 46.18 -48.48 11.13
C GLU A 248 45.92 -49.60 12.16
N ALA A 249 44.78 -49.56 12.86
CA ALA A 249 44.36 -50.64 13.76
C ALA A 249 44.14 -51.96 13.02
N LYS A 250 43.62 -51.91 11.78
CA LYS A 250 43.47 -53.10 10.90
C LYS A 250 44.79 -53.62 10.31
N LYS A 251 45.90 -52.89 10.40
CA LYS A 251 47.24 -53.33 9.96
C LYS A 251 48.03 -54.12 11.02
N ASN A 252 47.58 -54.14 12.28
CA ASN A 252 48.24 -54.86 13.39
C ASN A 252 47.54 -56.18 13.77
N GLY A 253 47.18 -57.01 12.78
CA GLY A 253 46.73 -58.39 12.99
C GLY A 253 47.21 -59.31 11.86
N THR A 254 48.18 -60.17 12.16
CA THR A 254 48.64 -61.31 11.32
C THR A 254 47.85 -62.55 11.72
N THR A 255 47.32 -63.39 10.81
CA THR A 255 48.00 -64.60 10.26
C THR A 255 47.36 -65.15 8.96
N ILE A 256 48.21 -65.35 7.95
CA ILE A 256 48.47 -66.55 7.09
C ILE A 256 47.26 -67.36 6.54
N ASP A 257 47.08 -67.39 5.21
CA ASP A 257 47.23 -68.63 4.40
C ASP A 257 47.46 -68.35 2.89
N SER A 258 47.83 -69.40 2.18
CA SER A 258 48.83 -69.52 1.11
C SER A 258 48.29 -69.51 -0.33
N GLY A 259 49.09 -68.98 -1.26
CA GLY A 259 49.43 -69.63 -2.55
C GLY A 259 48.43 -69.66 -3.73
N PRO A 260 48.90 -69.88 -4.98
CA PRO A 260 48.46 -69.10 -6.15
C PRO A 260 47.93 -69.93 -7.36
N SER A 261 47.22 -69.29 -8.30
CA SER A 261 47.24 -69.49 -9.78
C SER A 261 46.05 -68.74 -10.40
N ASN A 262 46.19 -67.81 -11.34
CA ASN A 262 46.61 -67.85 -12.74
C ASN A 262 45.40 -67.63 -13.69
N SER A 263 45.52 -66.56 -14.50
CA SER A 263 45.13 -66.51 -15.91
C SER A 263 43.74 -66.00 -16.36
N LEU A 264 43.83 -65.12 -17.37
CA LEU A 264 42.90 -64.77 -18.47
C LEU A 264 41.63 -63.96 -18.15
N SER A 265 41.54 -62.70 -18.57
CA SER A 265 41.29 -62.18 -19.93
C SER A 265 39.80 -61.99 -20.23
N GLN A 266 39.37 -60.73 -20.40
CA GLN A 266 38.75 -60.29 -21.66
C GLN A 266 38.54 -58.76 -21.73
N LYS A 267 39.21 -58.17 -22.72
CA LYS A 267 38.85 -56.98 -23.52
C LYS A 267 37.46 -57.22 -24.15
N SER A 268 36.60 -56.28 -24.56
CA SER A 268 36.78 -54.96 -25.18
C SER A 268 35.39 -54.29 -25.33
N THR A 269 35.43 -52.96 -25.45
CA THR A 269 34.46 -51.99 -26.00
C THR A 269 33.45 -52.43 -27.09
N THR A 270 32.19 -52.00 -26.96
CA THR A 270 31.39 -51.27 -28.00
C THR A 270 30.09 -50.66 -27.42
N ASN A 271 29.75 -49.44 -27.85
CA ASN A 271 28.51 -48.64 -27.59
C ASN A 271 27.34 -49.12 -28.51
N PRO A 272 26.09 -48.56 -28.54
CA PRO A 272 25.25 -47.79 -27.59
C PRO A 272 23.74 -48.25 -27.51
N GLN A 273 22.89 -47.51 -26.77
CA GLN A 273 21.39 -47.56 -26.66
C GLN A 273 20.82 -48.65 -25.71
N SER A 274 19.91 -48.38 -24.76
CA SER A 274 18.64 -47.67 -24.89
C SER A 274 18.06 -47.14 -23.55
N VAL A 275 17.36 -46.01 -23.73
CA VAL A 275 16.34 -45.29 -22.96
C VAL A 275 15.54 -46.09 -21.89
N ASN A 276 15.49 -45.58 -20.64
CA ASN A 276 14.23 -45.14 -20.00
C ASN A 276 14.45 -44.44 -18.64
N PHE A 277 14.19 -43.13 -18.62
CA PHE A 277 14.19 -42.26 -17.44
C PHE A 277 12.74 -42.07 -16.97
N ASN A 278 12.38 -42.63 -15.81
CA ASN A 278 11.06 -42.40 -15.20
C ASN A 278 11.03 -41.05 -14.47
N LYS A 279 10.77 -39.97 -15.22
CA LYS A 279 10.76 -38.57 -14.77
C LYS A 279 9.38 -38.12 -14.24
N ARG A 280 8.74 -38.88 -13.34
CA ARG A 280 7.43 -38.48 -12.76
C ARG A 280 7.30 -38.57 -11.24
N GLU A 281 8.14 -39.33 -10.55
CA GLU A 281 8.03 -39.48 -9.08
C GLU A 281 8.85 -38.42 -8.31
N ASP A 282 10.02 -38.01 -8.81
CA ASP A 282 10.88 -37.01 -8.14
C ASP A 282 10.32 -35.58 -8.10
N LYS A 283 9.29 -35.28 -8.92
CA LYS A 283 8.73 -33.92 -9.03
C LYS A 283 7.66 -33.62 -7.95
N LYS A 284 6.99 -34.64 -7.41
CA LYS A 284 6.00 -34.47 -6.33
C LYS A 284 6.65 -34.31 -4.96
N ILE A 285 7.71 -35.07 -4.67
CA ILE A 285 8.43 -35.03 -3.38
C ILE A 285 9.11 -33.66 -3.12
N ASN A 286 9.51 -32.97 -4.19
CA ASN A 286 10.13 -31.64 -4.10
C ASN A 286 9.10 -30.50 -3.88
N GLN A 287 7.84 -30.70 -4.28
CA GLN A 287 6.82 -29.64 -4.17
C GLN A 287 6.17 -29.58 -2.78
N ASP A 288 6.00 -30.74 -2.13
CA ASP A 288 5.41 -30.83 -0.79
C ASP A 288 6.37 -30.37 0.31
N SER A 289 7.67 -30.68 0.18
CA SER A 289 8.71 -30.18 1.10
C SER A 289 8.87 -28.66 1.04
N ILE A 290 8.77 -28.04 -0.14
CA ILE A 290 8.80 -26.58 -0.29
C ILE A 290 7.56 -25.90 0.33
N ARG A 291 6.39 -26.54 0.27
CA ARG A 291 5.16 -26.03 0.92
C ARG A 291 5.27 -26.05 2.44
N ILE A 292 5.76 -27.15 3.01
CA ILE A 292 5.92 -27.30 4.47
C ILE A 292 6.92 -26.26 5.03
N VAL A 293 8.05 -26.05 4.35
CA VAL A 293 9.05 -25.04 4.78
C VAL A 293 8.50 -23.61 4.65
N ARG A 294 7.68 -23.33 3.62
CA ARG A 294 7.06 -22.02 3.42
C ARG A 294 5.95 -21.74 4.45
N GLU A 295 5.21 -22.76 4.87
CA GLU A 295 4.19 -22.64 5.91
C GLU A 295 4.81 -22.45 7.29
N ALA A 296 5.89 -23.18 7.62
CA ALA A 296 6.65 -22.96 8.85
C ALA A 296 7.22 -21.53 8.93
N ALA A 297 7.83 -21.04 7.85
CA ALA A 297 8.35 -19.66 7.80
C ALA A 297 7.24 -18.60 7.89
N ARG A 298 6.03 -18.90 7.39
CA ARG A 298 4.87 -18.00 7.51
C ARG A 298 4.33 -17.98 8.94
N GLN A 299 4.32 -19.11 9.64
CA GLN A 299 3.90 -19.20 11.05
C GLN A 299 4.87 -18.46 11.97
N GLU A 300 6.18 -18.63 11.80
CA GLU A 300 7.19 -17.87 12.56
C GLU A 300 7.07 -16.36 12.35
N LEU A 301 6.79 -15.92 11.12
CA LEU A 301 6.57 -14.50 10.82
C LEU A 301 5.30 -13.96 11.49
N ILE A 302 4.23 -14.75 11.54
CA ILE A 302 2.98 -14.39 12.22
C ILE A 302 3.20 -14.29 13.73
N GLU A 303 3.93 -15.22 14.33
CA GLU A 303 4.26 -15.18 15.76
C GLU A 303 5.15 -13.98 16.11
N LYS A 304 6.15 -13.68 15.28
CA LYS A 304 7.00 -12.50 15.47
C LYS A 304 6.19 -11.20 15.39
N ASN A 305 5.26 -11.12 14.44
CA ASN A 305 4.37 -9.96 14.32
C ASN A 305 3.41 -9.84 15.50
N LYS A 306 2.88 -10.95 16.04
CA LYS A 306 2.05 -10.95 17.25
C LYS A 306 2.84 -10.46 18.47
N LYS A 307 4.06 -10.96 18.68
CA LYS A 307 4.94 -10.51 19.79
C LYS A 307 5.27 -9.02 19.69
N ASN A 308 5.63 -8.53 18.50
CA ASN A 308 5.87 -7.09 18.29
C ASN A 308 4.62 -6.23 18.57
N LEU A 309 3.43 -6.74 18.26
CA LEU A 309 2.18 -6.02 18.49
C LEU A 309 1.83 -5.98 19.99
N GLU A 310 2.10 -7.05 20.72
CA GLU A 310 1.97 -7.08 22.18
C GLU A 310 2.96 -6.16 22.89
N GLU A 311 4.23 -6.13 22.46
CA GLU A 311 5.22 -5.19 22.98
C GLU A 311 4.80 -3.74 22.73
N ARG A 312 4.27 -3.43 21.54
CA ARG A 312 3.78 -2.10 21.20
C ARG A 312 2.55 -1.70 22.03
N LYS A 313 1.66 -2.65 22.34
CA LYS A 313 0.52 -2.43 23.25
C LYS A 313 1.01 -2.12 24.67
N LYS A 314 1.93 -2.91 25.21
CA LYS A 314 2.53 -2.68 26.54
C LYS A 314 3.23 -1.32 26.62
N ALA A 315 3.98 -0.93 25.59
CA ALA A 315 4.64 0.38 25.54
C ALA A 315 3.63 1.55 25.48
N LEU A 316 2.49 1.37 24.82
CA LEU A 316 1.42 2.37 24.79
C LEU A 316 0.70 2.49 26.15
N GLU A 317 0.48 1.37 26.84
CA GLU A 317 -0.09 1.37 28.19
C GLU A 317 0.84 2.03 29.20
N GLU A 318 2.14 1.75 29.13
CA GLU A 318 3.14 2.40 29.99
C GLU A 318 3.21 3.92 29.73
N LYS A 319 3.15 4.34 28.46
CA LYS A 319 3.06 5.78 28.11
C LYS A 319 1.79 6.42 28.64
N LYS A 320 0.64 5.76 28.53
CA LYS A 320 -0.63 6.27 29.08
C LYS A 320 -0.55 6.42 30.60
N LYS A 321 0.07 5.46 31.28
CA LYS A 321 0.26 5.52 32.74
C LYS A 321 1.16 6.69 33.16
N LYS A 322 2.30 6.89 32.46
CA LYS A 322 3.19 8.04 32.71
C LYS A 322 2.50 9.38 32.47
N ILE A 323 1.68 9.50 31.42
CA ILE A 323 0.91 10.73 31.15
C ILE A 323 -0.13 10.99 32.25
N LEU A 324 -0.75 9.94 32.80
CA LEU A 324 -1.71 10.09 33.89
C LEU A 324 -1.02 10.53 35.18
N GLU A 325 0.11 9.91 35.52
CA GLU A 325 0.94 10.30 36.68
C GLU A 325 1.46 11.74 36.56
N GLU A 326 1.89 12.16 35.36
CA GLU A 326 2.32 13.54 35.10
C GLU A 326 1.16 14.53 35.23
N LYS A 327 -0.04 14.18 34.76
CA LYS A 327 -1.24 15.01 34.93
C LYS A 327 -1.66 15.12 36.40
N GLU A 328 -1.58 14.05 37.17
CA GLU A 328 -1.88 14.07 38.61
C GLU A 328 -0.85 14.90 39.39
N ALA A 329 0.44 14.78 39.05
CA ALA A 329 1.50 15.60 39.63
C ALA A 329 1.31 17.08 39.30
N GLN A 330 0.92 17.41 38.06
CA GLN A 330 0.59 18.78 37.67
C GLN A 330 -0.66 19.31 38.39
N ARG A 331 -1.68 18.47 38.63
CA ARG A 331 -2.88 18.87 39.38
C ARG A 331 -2.56 19.16 40.84
N LYS A 332 -1.78 18.31 41.51
CA LYS A 332 -1.31 18.56 42.88
C LYS A 332 -0.47 19.84 42.98
N ALA A 333 0.45 20.05 42.04
CA ALA A 333 1.24 21.28 41.99
C ALA A 333 0.41 22.55 41.73
N GLN A 334 -0.75 22.44 41.07
CA GLN A 334 -1.70 23.55 40.90
C GLN A 334 -2.58 23.77 42.14
N GLU A 335 -2.96 22.70 42.86
CA GLU A 335 -3.69 22.77 44.13
C GLU A 335 -2.82 23.40 45.24
N ASP A 336 -1.54 23.03 45.34
CA ASP A 336 -0.59 23.61 46.31
C ASP A 336 -0.30 25.10 46.07
N LYS A 337 -0.33 25.55 44.79
CA LYS A 337 -0.20 26.97 44.43
C LYS A 337 -1.46 27.79 44.71
N LYS A 338 -2.63 27.14 44.84
CA LYS A 338 -3.89 27.79 45.20
C LYS A 338 -4.12 27.88 46.71
N SER A 339 -3.44 27.06 47.51
CA SER A 339 -3.52 27.10 48.97
C SER A 339 -2.47 28.02 49.63
N THR A 340 -1.52 28.54 48.85
CA THR A 340 -0.46 29.47 49.29
C THR A 340 -0.69 30.93 48.89
N ASN A 341 -1.82 31.23 48.23
CA ASN A 341 -2.39 32.57 48.05
C ASN A 341 -3.68 32.66 48.84
#